data_AF-A0A927G9P0-F1
#
_entry.id   AF-A0A927G9P0-F1
#
_cell.length_a   1.000
_cell.length_b   1.000
_cell.length_c   1.000
_cell.angle_alpha   90.00
_cell.angle_beta   90.00
_cell.angle_gamma   90.00
#
_symmetry.space_group_name_H-M   'P 1'
#
loop_
_entity.id
_entity.type
_entity.pdbx_description
1 polymer ?
#
loop_
_entity_poly.entity_id
_entity_poly.type
_entity_poly.pdbx_seq_one_letter_code
_entity_poly.pdbx_strand_id
1 'polypeptide(L)'
;MYNKDELSFFDSLKEKNNDSLFLWNLINLGFPLFTVSVSILVILFIEAKIADKLQDLLFNGVLPLTAVNLLVAASGYLIKYNKQKEEKLGLPTDNIRTKLLISILFIYLFSSSLFVIQTIYSPFNSWCKKLIQILLSIFAIYIALDTSNKLFLLQEEIIDKTHDDLNLNNERAIIESVVDEPLLIKSNPS
;
A
#
# COMPACT_ATOMS: atom_id res chain seq x y z
N MET A 1 -14.57 -7.66 -1.41
CA MET A 1 -14.90 -6.44 -0.63
C MET A 1 -14.59 -6.72 0.83
N TYR A 2 -13.97 -5.77 1.54
CA TYR A 2 -13.66 -5.92 2.95
C TYR A 2 -14.88 -5.59 3.82
N ASN A 3 -15.05 -6.27 4.95
CA ASN A 3 -16.08 -5.94 5.93
C ASN A 3 -15.62 -4.77 6.83
N LYS A 4 -16.48 -4.28 7.72
CA LYS A 4 -16.17 -3.13 8.58
C LYS A 4 -15.01 -3.41 9.55
N ASP A 5 -14.93 -4.62 10.09
CA ASP A 5 -13.91 -5.00 11.06
C ASP A 5 -12.52 -5.13 10.42
N GLU A 6 -12.47 -5.61 9.17
CA GLU A 6 -11.25 -5.67 8.37
C GLU A 6 -10.76 -4.25 8.01
N LEU A 7 -11.68 -3.32 7.73
CA LEU A 7 -11.33 -1.93 7.45
C LEU A 7 -10.82 -1.21 8.69
N SER A 8 -11.50 -1.36 9.83
CA SER A 8 -11.05 -0.74 11.10
C SER A 8 -9.70 -1.29 11.55
N PHE A 9 -9.42 -2.57 11.28
CA PHE A 9 -8.11 -3.17 11.52
C PHE A 9 -7.01 -2.53 10.65
N PHE A 10 -7.26 -2.28 9.36
CA PHE A 10 -6.29 -1.56 8.53
C PHE A 10 -6.09 -0.11 8.98
N ASP A 11 -7.14 0.56 9.41
CA ASP A 11 -7.05 1.94 9.90
C ASP A 11 -6.20 2.03 11.17
N SER A 12 -6.35 1.09 12.11
CA SER A 12 -5.53 1.05 13.32
C SER A 12 -4.05 0.76 13.03
N LEU A 13 -3.76 -0.18 12.13
CA LEU A 13 -2.40 -0.44 11.66
C LEU A 13 -1.79 0.79 10.99
N LYS A 14 -2.57 1.49 10.17
CA LYS A 14 -2.13 2.68 9.44
C LYS A 14 -1.82 3.85 10.36
N GLU A 15 -2.66 4.11 11.36
CA GLU A 15 -2.46 5.19 12.34
C GLU A 15 -1.13 4.99 13.09
N LYS A 16 -0.82 3.76 13.49
CA LYS A 16 0.38 3.40 14.24
C LYS A 16 1.66 3.37 13.39
N ASN A 17 1.53 3.16 12.08
CA ASN A 17 2.67 2.90 11.18
C ASN A 17 2.72 3.87 9.99
N ASN A 18 2.17 5.06 10.15
CA ASN A 18 2.07 6.05 9.08
C ASN A 18 3.43 6.42 8.48
N ASP A 19 4.46 6.58 9.31
CA ASP A 19 5.82 6.92 8.85
C ASP A 19 6.44 5.80 8.00
N SER A 20 6.31 4.55 8.45
CA SER A 20 6.77 3.37 7.71
C SER A 20 6.03 3.24 6.37
N LEU A 21 4.71 3.47 6.38
CA LEU A 21 3.87 3.44 5.18
C LEU A 21 4.22 4.57 4.22
N PHE A 22 4.52 5.76 4.73
CA PHE A 22 4.97 6.90 3.92
C PHE A 22 6.29 6.58 3.22
N LEU A 23 7.27 6.04 3.96
CA LEU A 23 8.56 5.65 3.40
C LEU A 23 8.41 4.56 2.33
N TRP A 24 7.55 3.56 2.58
CA TRP A 24 7.19 2.53 1.60
C TRP A 24 6.66 3.13 0.29
N ASN A 25 5.70 4.05 0.39
CA ASN A 25 5.12 4.74 -0.76
C ASN A 25 6.15 5.62 -1.48
N LEU A 26 7.01 6.31 -0.75
CA LEU A 26 8.05 7.17 -1.32
C LEU A 26 9.03 6.36 -2.17
N ILE A 27 9.48 5.21 -1.69
CA ILE A 27 10.44 4.35 -2.40
C ILE A 27 9.79 3.68 -3.61
N ASN A 28 8.60 3.10 -3.44
CA ASN A 28 8.00 2.23 -4.46
C ASN A 28 7.13 2.98 -5.50
N LEU A 29 6.69 4.20 -5.20
CA LEU A 29 5.92 5.04 -6.12
C LEU A 29 6.60 6.39 -6.36
N GLY A 30 7.07 7.05 -5.30
CA GLY A 30 7.68 8.37 -5.38
C GLY A 30 8.92 8.40 -6.27
N PHE A 31 9.88 7.50 -6.08
CA PHE A 31 11.10 7.44 -6.91
C PHE A 31 10.83 7.10 -8.40
N PRO A 32 9.97 6.11 -8.74
CA PRO A 32 9.56 5.90 -10.12
C PRO A 32 8.92 7.15 -10.76
N LEU A 33 7.99 7.81 -10.05
CA LEU A 33 7.35 9.03 -10.56
C LEU A 33 8.33 10.20 -10.69
N PHE A 34 9.29 10.32 -9.77
CA PHE A 34 10.37 11.29 -9.87
C PHE A 34 11.23 11.04 -11.11
N THR A 35 11.56 9.79 -11.39
CA THR A 35 12.32 9.39 -12.59
C THR A 35 11.58 9.76 -13.88
N VAL A 36 10.28 9.51 -13.94
CA VAL A 36 9.41 9.94 -15.06
C VAL A 36 9.40 11.47 -15.17
N SER A 37 9.29 12.18 -14.04
CA SER A 37 9.27 13.64 -14.01
C SER A 37 10.58 14.24 -14.52
N VAL A 38 11.72 13.70 -14.09
CA VAL A 38 13.05 14.09 -14.59
C VAL A 38 13.16 13.82 -16.09
N SER A 39 12.68 12.67 -16.56
CA SER A 39 12.68 12.32 -17.99
C SER A 39 11.85 13.32 -18.81
N ILE A 40 10.68 13.73 -18.31
CA ILE A 40 9.84 14.78 -18.93
C ILE A 40 10.61 16.10 -19.00
N LEU A 41 11.25 16.53 -17.89
CA LEU A 41 12.03 17.77 -17.87
C LEU A 41 13.16 17.72 -18.90
N VAL A 42 13.91 16.62 -18.98
CA VAL A 42 14.99 16.44 -19.97
C VAL A 42 14.46 16.57 -21.40
N ILE A 43 13.32 15.93 -21.72
CA ILE A 43 12.68 16.04 -23.05
C ILE A 43 12.32 17.51 -23.34
N LEU A 44 11.76 18.23 -22.36
CA LEU A 44 11.38 19.64 -22.52
C LEU A 44 12.58 20.56 -22.83
N PHE A 45 13.76 20.26 -22.31
CA PHE A 45 14.95 21.10 -22.50
C PHE A 45 15.79 20.74 -23.74
N ILE A 46 15.73 19.50 -24.23
CA ILE A 46 16.64 19.00 -25.27
C ILE A 46 15.95 18.86 -26.65
N GLU A 47 14.66 18.51 -26.69
CA GLU A 47 14.02 18.05 -27.92
C GLU A 47 13.20 19.14 -28.62
N ALA A 48 13.38 19.29 -29.94
CA ALA A 48 12.55 20.19 -30.76
C ALA A 48 11.13 19.61 -31.01
N LYS A 49 10.96 18.29 -30.90
CA LYS A 49 9.68 17.57 -31.10
C LYS A 49 9.17 16.96 -29.79
N ILE A 50 8.95 17.84 -28.82
CA ILE A 50 8.51 17.51 -27.46
C ILE A 50 7.29 16.58 -27.44
N ALA A 51 6.27 16.87 -28.26
CA ALA A 51 5.00 16.14 -28.24
C ALA A 51 5.15 14.66 -28.61
N ASP A 52 5.91 14.35 -29.66
CA ASP A 52 6.12 12.98 -30.12
C ASP A 52 6.90 12.17 -29.07
N LYS A 53 7.92 12.77 -28.46
CA LYS A 53 8.76 12.12 -27.44
C LYS A 53 8.06 11.92 -26.10
N LEU A 54 7.26 12.89 -25.67
CA LEU A 54 6.40 12.71 -24.50
C LEU A 54 5.37 11.61 -24.72
N GLN A 55 4.84 11.51 -25.95
CA GLN A 55 3.95 10.42 -26.30
C GLN A 55 4.67 9.08 -26.24
N ASP A 56 5.86 8.95 -26.83
CA ASP A 56 6.63 7.71 -26.74
C ASP A 56 6.92 7.34 -25.28
N LEU A 57 7.30 8.29 -24.43
CA LEU A 57 7.57 8.04 -23.02
C LEU A 57 6.33 7.54 -22.26
N LEU A 58 5.20 8.23 -22.39
CA LEU A 58 3.98 7.94 -21.62
C LEU A 58 3.20 6.72 -22.13
N PHE A 59 3.36 6.38 -23.42
CA PHE A 59 2.63 5.30 -24.07
C PHE A 59 3.48 4.06 -24.40
N ASN A 60 4.72 3.99 -23.90
CA ASN A 60 5.58 2.79 -24.00
C ASN A 60 5.42 1.84 -22.80
N GLY A 61 4.24 1.77 -22.19
CA GLY A 61 3.98 0.77 -21.14
C GLY A 61 4.50 1.11 -19.74
N VAL A 62 5.13 2.27 -19.54
CA VAL A 62 5.74 2.63 -18.24
C VAL A 62 4.73 2.70 -17.09
N LEU A 63 3.52 3.19 -17.35
CA LEU A 63 2.47 3.32 -16.33
C LEU A 63 1.95 1.95 -15.86
N PRO A 64 1.46 1.04 -16.72
CA PRO A 64 1.03 -0.29 -16.26
C PRO A 64 2.18 -1.09 -15.63
N LEU A 65 3.43 -0.94 -16.10
CA LEU A 65 4.57 -1.57 -15.45
C LEU A 65 4.84 -1.03 -14.04
N THR A 66 4.54 0.25 -13.77
CA THR A 66 4.63 0.82 -12.41
C THR A 66 3.66 0.10 -11.46
N ALA A 67 2.44 -0.18 -11.92
CA ALA A 67 1.46 -0.95 -11.14
C ALA A 67 1.97 -2.38 -10.85
N VAL A 68 2.55 -3.05 -11.85
CA VAL A 68 3.16 -4.38 -11.68
C VAL A 68 4.30 -4.33 -10.66
N ASN A 69 5.19 -3.35 -10.75
CA ASN A 69 6.32 -3.21 -9.83
C ASN A 69 5.87 -3.04 -8.38
N LEU A 70 4.85 -2.21 -8.12
CA LEU A 70 4.25 -2.05 -6.78
C LEU A 70 3.76 -3.36 -6.18
N LEU A 71 3.11 -4.20 -7.01
CA LEU A 71 2.60 -5.49 -6.58
C LEU A 71 3.71 -6.49 -6.33
N VAL A 72 4.71 -6.55 -7.21
CA VAL A 72 5.85 -7.46 -7.07
C VAL A 72 6.62 -7.14 -5.79
N ALA A 73 6.92 -5.86 -5.55
CA ALA A 73 7.57 -5.41 -4.33
C ALA A 73 6.79 -5.82 -3.06
N ALA A 74 5.46 -5.70 -3.09
CA ALA A 74 4.61 -6.05 -1.96
C ALA A 74 4.37 -7.56 -1.79
N SER A 75 4.44 -8.34 -2.88
CA SER A 75 4.11 -9.77 -2.86
C SER A 75 5.09 -10.60 -2.03
N GLY A 76 6.32 -10.12 -1.82
CA GLY A 76 7.28 -10.74 -0.90
C GLY A 76 6.73 -10.87 0.54
N TYR A 77 5.80 -9.99 0.94
CA TYR A 77 5.18 -10.00 2.26
C TYR A 77 4.04 -11.02 2.41
N LEU A 78 3.55 -11.58 1.31
CA LEU A 78 2.65 -12.75 1.37
C LEU A 78 3.40 -14.02 1.76
N ILE A 79 4.70 -14.11 1.41
CA ILE A 79 5.51 -15.32 1.61
C ILE A 79 6.01 -15.41 3.06
N LYS A 80 6.25 -14.28 3.73
CA LYS A 80 6.75 -14.21 5.11
C LYS A 80 5.63 -14.33 6.17
N TYR A 81 4.65 -15.19 5.94
CA TYR A 81 3.46 -15.35 6.79
C TYR A 81 3.61 -16.52 7.78
N ASN A 82 3.51 -16.22 9.08
CA ASN A 82 3.42 -17.22 10.16
C ASN A 82 1.99 -17.32 10.71
N LYS A 83 1.23 -18.25 10.13
CA LYS A 83 -0.14 -18.57 10.54
C LYS A 83 -0.30 -18.86 12.03
N GLN A 84 0.62 -19.62 12.61
CA GLN A 84 0.52 -20.04 14.01
C GLN A 84 0.62 -18.85 14.98
N LYS A 85 1.33 -17.80 14.59
CA LYS A 85 1.47 -16.59 15.41
C LYS A 85 0.23 -15.71 15.33
N GLU A 86 -0.30 -15.48 14.13
CA GLU A 86 -1.51 -14.67 13.95
C GLU A 86 -2.75 -15.35 14.56
N GLU A 87 -2.85 -16.68 14.52
CA GLU A 87 -3.90 -17.44 15.23
C GLU A 87 -3.81 -17.27 16.75
N LYS A 88 -2.60 -17.25 17.33
CA LYS A 88 -2.40 -17.01 18.78
C LYS A 88 -2.80 -15.60 19.20
N LEU A 89 -2.66 -14.63 18.30
CA LEU A 89 -3.07 -13.23 18.51
C LEU A 89 -4.56 -13.01 18.20
N GLY A 90 -5.29 -14.03 17.74
CA GLY A 90 -6.72 -13.95 17.43
C GLY A 90 -7.06 -13.06 16.22
N LEU A 91 -6.09 -12.83 15.32
CA LEU A 91 -6.27 -11.91 14.20
C LEU A 91 -6.96 -12.60 12.99
N PRO A 92 -7.99 -12.00 12.38
CA PRO A 92 -8.74 -12.60 11.27
C PRO A 92 -8.03 -12.40 9.91
N THR A 93 -6.75 -12.71 9.81
CA THR A 93 -5.89 -12.36 8.67
C THR A 93 -5.99 -13.31 7.48
N ASP A 94 -6.37 -14.57 7.69
CA ASP A 94 -6.48 -15.58 6.61
C ASP A 94 -7.41 -15.14 5.46
N ASN A 95 -8.59 -14.61 5.82
CA ASN A 95 -9.57 -14.16 4.83
C ASN A 95 -9.09 -12.88 4.11
N ILE A 96 -8.47 -11.97 4.85
CA ILE A 96 -7.89 -10.73 4.31
C ILE A 96 -6.79 -11.05 3.31
N ARG A 97 -5.87 -11.96 3.65
CA ARG A 97 -4.75 -12.38 2.79
C ARG A 97 -5.25 -13.08 1.52
N THR A 98 -6.29 -13.92 1.63
CA THR A 98 -6.90 -14.56 0.46
C THR A 98 -7.53 -13.54 -0.49
N LYS A 99 -8.26 -12.56 0.04
CA LYS A 99 -8.82 -11.45 -0.75
C LYS A 99 -7.71 -10.64 -1.43
N LEU A 100 -6.63 -10.34 -0.71
CA LEU A 100 -5.46 -9.63 -1.26
C LEU A 100 -4.79 -10.42 -2.37
N LEU A 101 -4.57 -11.72 -2.21
CA LEU A 101 -3.96 -12.56 -3.25
C LEU A 101 -4.79 -12.55 -4.54
N ILE A 102 -6.11 -12.69 -4.42
CA ILE A 102 -7.03 -12.60 -5.57
C ILE A 102 -6.96 -11.22 -6.22
N SER A 103 -6.94 -10.15 -5.42
CA SER A 103 -6.79 -8.78 -5.93
C SER A 103 -5.46 -8.59 -6.66
N ILE A 104 -4.33 -9.05 -6.12
CA ILE A 104 -3.01 -8.98 -6.76
C ILE A 104 -3.05 -9.69 -8.12
N LEU A 105 -3.57 -10.92 -8.17
CA LEU A 105 -3.64 -11.69 -9.41
C LEU A 105 -4.46 -10.95 -10.48
N PHE A 106 -5.61 -10.40 -10.08
CA PHE A 106 -6.46 -9.63 -11.00
C PHE A 106 -5.76 -8.37 -11.51
N ILE A 107 -5.16 -7.57 -10.63
CA ILE A 107 -4.48 -6.32 -11.00
C ILE A 107 -3.23 -6.64 -11.85
N TYR A 108 -2.51 -7.71 -11.54
CA TYR A 108 -1.35 -8.16 -12.30
C TYR A 108 -1.75 -8.53 -13.74
N LEU A 109 -2.78 -9.37 -13.90
CA LEU A 109 -3.28 -9.75 -15.23
C LEU A 109 -3.82 -8.54 -16.00
N PHE A 110 -4.56 -7.66 -15.33
CA PHE A 110 -5.09 -6.44 -15.93
C PHE A 110 -3.97 -5.50 -16.39
N SER A 111 -2.99 -5.20 -15.53
CA SER A 111 -1.88 -4.30 -15.83
C SER A 111 -0.97 -4.88 -16.92
N SER A 112 -0.70 -6.19 -16.87
CA SER A 112 0.07 -6.88 -17.91
C SER A 112 -0.65 -6.83 -19.27
N SER A 113 -1.97 -6.98 -19.28
CA SER A 113 -2.77 -6.85 -20.50
C SER A 113 -2.72 -5.43 -21.06
N LEU A 114 -2.84 -4.41 -20.21
CA LEU A 114 -2.68 -3.01 -20.60
C LEU A 114 -1.29 -2.74 -21.19
N PHE A 115 -0.24 -3.28 -20.57
CA PHE A 115 1.14 -3.19 -21.07
C PHE A 115 1.27 -3.82 -22.46
N VAL A 116 0.81 -5.07 -22.64
CA VAL A 116 0.87 -5.77 -23.93
C VAL A 116 0.12 -4.98 -25.02
N ILE A 117 -1.07 -4.48 -24.71
CA ILE A 117 -1.87 -3.67 -25.65
C ILE A 117 -1.13 -2.38 -26.02
N GLN A 118 -0.51 -1.69 -25.04
CA GLN A 118 0.31 -0.51 -25.33
C GLN A 118 1.49 -0.85 -26.22
N THR A 119 2.26 -1.89 -25.90
CA THR A 119 3.46 -2.24 -26.65
C THR A 119 3.14 -2.67 -28.09
N ILE A 120 2.04 -3.39 -28.33
CA ILE A 120 1.66 -3.86 -29.67
C ILE A 120 1.01 -2.75 -30.51
N TYR A 121 0.16 -1.91 -29.91
CA TYR A 121 -0.66 -0.95 -30.65
C TYR A 121 -0.21 0.51 -30.55
N SER A 122 0.89 0.79 -29.84
CA SER A 122 1.49 2.14 -29.80
C SER A 122 2.30 2.42 -31.08
N PRO A 123 2.25 3.65 -31.63
CA PRO A 123 1.45 4.79 -31.16
C PRO A 123 -0.02 4.67 -31.56
N PHE A 124 -0.92 4.91 -30.59
CA PHE A 124 -2.36 4.95 -30.90
C PHE A 124 -2.68 6.12 -31.83
N ASN A 125 -3.37 5.85 -32.95
CA ASN A 125 -3.78 6.91 -33.88
C ASN A 125 -4.91 7.81 -33.34
N SER A 126 -5.70 7.34 -32.37
CA SER A 126 -6.86 8.06 -31.82
C SER A 126 -6.57 8.63 -30.43
N TRP A 127 -6.81 9.93 -30.27
CA TRP A 127 -6.74 10.62 -28.97
C TRP A 127 -7.63 9.98 -27.90
N CYS A 128 -8.83 9.52 -28.27
CA CYS A 128 -9.75 8.87 -27.33
C CYS A 128 -9.15 7.58 -26.74
N LYS A 129 -8.51 6.75 -27.58
CA LYS A 129 -7.82 5.54 -27.14
C LYS A 129 -6.67 5.86 -26.19
N LYS A 130 -5.89 6.91 -26.50
CA LYS A 130 -4.82 7.41 -25.63
C LYS A 130 -5.35 7.80 -24.25
N LEU A 131 -6.41 8.60 -24.20
CA LEU A 131 -7.01 9.05 -22.95
C LEU A 131 -7.54 7.88 -22.11
N ILE A 132 -8.28 6.96 -22.73
CA ILE A 132 -8.79 5.76 -22.04
C ILE A 132 -7.64 4.95 -21.47
N GLN A 133 -6.57 4.74 -22.24
CA GLN A 133 -5.42 3.97 -21.79
C GLN A 133 -4.71 4.62 -20.59
N ILE A 134 -4.54 5.95 -20.60
CA ILE A 134 -3.97 6.68 -19.45
C ILE A 134 -4.87 6.49 -18.22
N LEU A 135 -6.18 6.70 -18.36
CA LEU A 135 -7.12 6.58 -17.25
C LEU A 135 -7.12 5.15 -16.65
N LEU A 136 -7.12 4.12 -17.50
CA LEU A 136 -7.03 2.72 -17.06
C LEU A 136 -5.69 2.43 -16.36
N SER A 137 -4.59 3.01 -16.84
CA SER A 137 -3.27 2.82 -16.23
C SER A 137 -3.16 3.52 -14.87
N ILE A 138 -3.67 4.75 -14.75
CA ILE A 138 -3.75 5.48 -13.47
C ILE A 138 -4.63 4.71 -12.48
N PHE A 139 -5.77 4.20 -12.94
CA PHE A 139 -6.65 3.37 -12.12
C PHE A 139 -5.94 2.09 -11.66
N ALA A 140 -5.20 1.41 -12.54
CA ALA A 140 -4.40 0.24 -12.17
C ALA A 140 -3.36 0.57 -11.09
N ILE A 141 -2.62 1.68 -11.24
CA ILE A 141 -1.65 2.15 -10.24
C ILE A 141 -2.33 2.44 -8.91
N TYR A 142 -3.49 3.13 -8.91
CA TYR A 142 -4.23 3.45 -7.70
C TYR A 142 -4.63 2.19 -6.92
N ILE A 143 -5.21 1.20 -7.61
CA ILE A 143 -5.62 -0.06 -6.97
C ILE A 143 -4.40 -0.90 -6.55
N ALA A 144 -3.33 -0.90 -7.34
CA ALA A 144 -2.06 -1.55 -6.99
C ALA A 144 -1.44 -0.95 -5.73
N LEU A 145 -1.47 0.38 -5.58
CA LEU A 145 -0.97 1.09 -4.41
C LEU A 145 -1.78 0.76 -3.16
N ASP A 146 -3.12 0.81 -3.23
CA ASP A 146 -4.00 0.43 -2.13
C ASP A 146 -3.76 -1.02 -1.68
N THR A 147 -3.63 -1.93 -2.64
CA THR A 147 -3.36 -3.36 -2.38
C THR A 147 -1.97 -3.55 -1.77
N SER A 148 -0.95 -2.87 -2.31
CA SER A 148 0.43 -2.89 -1.82
C SER A 148 0.53 -2.38 -0.38
N ASN A 149 -0.17 -1.29 -0.06
CA ASN A 149 -0.20 -0.73 1.28
C ASN A 149 -0.85 -1.68 2.29
N LYS A 150 -1.96 -2.32 1.93
CA LYS A 150 -2.59 -3.33 2.79
C LYS A 150 -1.67 -4.53 3.04
N LEU A 151 -0.95 -4.99 2.03
CA LEU A 151 0.05 -6.05 2.19
C LEU A 151 1.22 -5.63 3.07
N PHE A 152 1.70 -4.40 2.92
CA PHE A 152 2.76 -3.86 3.75
C PHE A 152 2.35 -3.79 5.22
N LEU A 153 1.13 -3.34 5.51
CA LEU A 153 0.60 -3.27 6.87
C LEU A 153 0.41 -4.65 7.52
N LEU A 154 0.21 -5.70 6.73
CA LEU A 154 0.10 -7.09 7.22
C LEU A 154 1.44 -7.78 7.45
N GLN A 155 2.56 -7.05 7.41
CA GLN A 155 3.84 -7.62 7.80
C GLN A 155 3.86 -7.94 9.28
N GLU A 156 4.47 -9.07 9.65
CA GLU A 156 4.58 -9.48 11.06
C GLU A 156 5.20 -8.40 11.94
N GLU A 157 6.27 -7.74 11.48
CA GLU A 157 6.94 -6.68 12.24
C GLU A 157 6.00 -5.48 12.54
N ILE A 158 5.12 -5.16 11.60
CA ILE A 158 4.14 -4.07 11.74
C ILE A 158 3.01 -4.49 12.69
N ILE A 159 2.56 -5.74 12.62
CA ILE A 159 1.56 -6.31 13.52
C ILE A 159 2.11 -6.38 14.95
N ASP A 160 3.33 -6.89 15.12
CA ASP A 160 4.01 -7.02 16.41
C ASP A 160 4.18 -5.65 17.07
N LYS A 161 4.73 -4.67 16.34
CA LYS A 161 4.91 -3.31 16.84
C LYS A 161 3.60 -2.69 17.32
N THR A 162 2.51 -2.96 16.59
CA THR A 162 1.19 -2.45 16.96
C THR A 162 0.65 -3.13 18.22
N HIS A 163 0.88 -4.44 18.37
CA HIS A 163 0.43 -5.22 19.52
C HIS A 163 1.22 -4.90 20.79
N ASP A 164 2.54 -4.75 20.69
CA ASP A 164 3.41 -4.39 21.82
C ASP A 164 3.05 -3.01 22.38
N ASP A 165 2.79 -2.03 21.51
CA ASP A 165 2.32 -0.70 21.95
C ASP A 165 0.95 -0.76 22.64
N LEU A 166 0.04 -1.65 22.22
CA LEU A 166 -1.28 -1.81 22.85
C LEU A 166 -1.16 -2.40 24.26
N ASN A 167 -0.30 -3.40 24.43
CA ASN A 167 -0.05 -4.00 25.74
C ASN A 167 0.62 -3.00 26.70
N LEU A 168 1.62 -2.24 26.24
CA LEU A 168 2.29 -1.23 27.06
C LEU A 168 1.36 -0.09 27.51
N ASN A 169 0.44 0.33 26.64
CA ASN A 169 -0.54 1.36 26.99
C ASN A 169 -1.58 0.85 27.99
N ASN A 170 -2.01 -0.41 27.88
CA ASN A 170 -2.91 -1.03 28.86
C ASN A 170 -2.24 -1.15 30.24
N GLU A 171 -0.98 -1.58 30.29
CA GLU A 171 -0.23 -1.65 31.55
C GLU A 171 -0.05 -0.28 32.21
N ARG A 172 0.25 0.77 31.42
CA ARG A 172 0.32 2.15 31.94
C ARG A 172 -1.02 2.65 32.47
N ALA A 173 -2.11 2.43 31.74
CA ALA A 173 -3.45 2.82 32.18
C ALA A 173 -3.86 2.11 33.49
N ILE A 174 -3.49 0.83 33.65
CA ILE A 174 -3.73 0.10 34.90
C ILE A 174 -2.91 0.72 36.04
N ILE A 175 -1.62 0.98 35.84
CA ILE A 175 -0.77 1.59 36.86
C ILE A 175 -1.29 2.98 37.27
N GLU A 176 -1.67 3.82 36.32
CA GLU A 176 -2.25 5.14 36.58
C GLU A 176 -3.57 5.01 37.37
N SER A 177 -4.45 4.08 36.99
CA SER A 177 -5.71 3.85 37.72
C SER A 177 -5.51 3.34 39.16
N VAL A 178 -4.42 2.61 39.42
CA VAL A 178 -4.06 2.11 40.75
C VAL A 178 -3.39 3.19 41.60
N VAL A 179 -2.66 4.12 40.98
CA VAL A 179 -1.98 5.23 41.67
C VAL A 179 -2.95 6.36 42.04
N ASP A 180 -4.00 6.56 41.25
CA ASP A 180 -5.02 7.58 41.48
C ASP A 180 -6.15 7.17 42.45
N GLU A 181 -6.10 5.96 43.02
CA GLU A 181 -6.99 5.59 44.13
C GLU A 181 -6.42 6.14 45.44
N PRO A 182 -6.97 7.23 46.03
CA PRO A 182 -6.50 7.70 47.32
C PRO A 182 -6.76 6.60 48.34
N LEU A 183 -5.67 6.11 48.96
CA LEU A 183 -5.69 5.23 50.12
C LEU A 183 -6.59 5.83 51.20
N LEU A 184 -7.88 5.49 51.16
CA LEU A 184 -8.83 5.71 52.24
C LEU A 184 -8.46 4.74 53.35
N ILE A 185 -7.38 5.07 54.06
CA ILE A 185 -7.04 4.48 55.34
C ILE A 185 -8.18 4.88 56.28
N LYS A 186 -9.16 3.97 56.43
CA LYS A 186 -10.15 4.03 57.50
C LYS A 186 -9.39 3.99 58.83
N SER A 187 -9.10 5.15 59.39
CA SER A 187 -8.73 5.28 60.79
C SER A 187 -9.96 4.92 61.62
N ASN A 188 -9.98 3.72 62.19
CA ASN A 188 -10.95 3.34 63.22
C ASN A 188 -10.65 4.17 64.48
N PRO A 189 -11.54 5.05 64.95
CA PRO A 189 -11.41 5.62 66.27
C PRO A 189 -11.82 4.57 67.30
N SER A 190 -10.93 4.32 68.25
CA SER A 190 -11.19 3.55 69.47
C SER A 190 -11.80 4.45 70.54
#